data_AF-G5BDV0-F1
#
_entry.id   AF-G5BDV0-F1
#
_cell.length_a   1.000
_cell.length_b   1.000
_cell.length_c   1.000
_cell.angle_alpha   90.00
_cell.angle_beta   90.00
_cell.angle_gamma   90.00
#
_symmetry.space_group_name_H-M   'P 1'
#
loop_
_entity.id
_entity.type
_entity.pdbx_description
1 polymer ?
#
loop_
_entity_poly.entity_id
_entity_poly.type
_entity_poly.pdbx_seq_one_letter_code
_entity_poly.pdbx_strand_id
1 'polypeptide(L)'
;MPTTQKVKDAGKDFTYLIVVLIGISITAGLFYVIFKELFSSSSPSKIYGKALEKCRTHPEVISFFSEPVKGYGEMTRRGIEYVKDGLNHTRVKFYIEGSKPGKQGTVHVEVKDNPKNGEYEFWYIFVEVESYPRRTIIIEDNRFQDN
;
A
#
# COMPACT_ATOMS: atom_id res chain seq x y z
N MET A 1 28.11 53.96 26.27
CA MET A 1 28.36 53.05 25.11
C MET A 1 28.09 51.61 25.57
N PRO A 2 27.60 50.66 24.75
CA PRO A 2 26.44 50.61 23.87
C PRO A 2 25.52 49.43 24.28
N THR A 3 24.62 49.61 25.26
CA THR A 3 23.72 48.52 25.71
C THR A 3 22.40 48.50 24.91
N THR A 4 21.96 49.65 24.40
CA THR A 4 20.65 49.84 23.74
C THR A 4 20.57 49.25 22.33
N GLN A 5 21.69 49.09 21.62
CA GLN A 5 21.71 48.52 20.27
C GLN A 5 21.46 47.00 20.28
N LYS A 6 22.08 46.26 21.22
CA LYS A 6 21.96 44.79 21.30
C LYS A 6 20.53 44.30 21.56
N VAL A 7 19.70 45.09 22.25
CA VAL A 7 18.30 44.70 22.55
C VAL A 7 17.37 44.90 21.33
N LYS A 8 17.67 45.90 20.48
CA LYS A 8 16.91 46.14 19.25
C LYS A 8 17.17 45.07 18.19
N ASP A 9 18.38 44.52 18.15
CA ASP A 9 18.73 43.43 17.24
C ASP A 9 18.12 42.10 17.70
N ALA A 10 18.17 41.79 19.01
CA ALA A 10 17.59 40.57 19.58
C ALA A 10 16.05 40.47 19.40
N GLY A 11 15.32 41.59 19.47
CA GLY A 11 13.87 41.60 19.23
C GLY A 11 13.48 41.33 17.78
N LYS A 12 14.33 41.74 16.82
CA LYS A 12 14.14 41.45 15.40
C LYS A 12 14.44 39.99 15.09
N ASP A 13 15.51 39.44 15.65
CA ASP A 13 15.87 38.01 15.50
C ASP A 13 14.77 37.09 16.04
N PHE A 14 14.17 37.44 17.19
CA PHE A 14 13.05 36.69 17.75
C PHE A 14 11.80 36.72 16.85
N THR A 15 11.51 37.86 16.23
CA THR A 15 10.39 38.00 15.28
C THR A 15 10.63 37.16 14.02
N TYR A 16 11.85 37.15 13.47
CA TYR A 16 12.19 36.29 12.34
C TYR A 16 12.07 34.81 12.69
N LEU A 17 12.52 34.39 13.89
CA LEU A 17 12.35 33.01 14.34
C LEU A 17 10.87 32.60 14.44
N ILE A 18 10.00 33.46 14.95
CA ILE A 18 8.55 33.20 15.00
C ILE A 18 7.98 33.02 13.58
N VAL A 19 8.31 33.93 12.66
CA VAL A 19 7.83 33.85 11.27
C VAL A 19 8.32 32.55 10.61
N VAL A 20 9.57 32.16 10.85
CA VAL A 20 10.14 30.90 10.35
C VAL A 20 9.41 29.69 10.93
N LEU A 21 9.13 29.66 12.24
CA LEU A 21 8.42 28.56 12.88
C LEU A 21 6.98 28.41 12.36
N ILE A 22 6.29 29.52 12.12
CA ILE A 22 4.95 29.51 11.50
C ILE A 22 5.05 28.93 10.08
N GLY A 23 6.02 29.38 9.29
CA GLY A 23 6.25 28.86 7.94
C GLY A 23 6.51 27.36 7.91
N ILE A 24 7.37 26.85 8.81
CA ILE A 24 7.64 25.42 8.95
C ILE A 24 6.38 24.67 9.38
N SER A 25 5.60 25.20 10.32
CA SER A 25 4.39 24.53 10.81
C SER A 25 3.33 24.36 9.72
N ILE A 26 3.07 25.42 8.93
CA ILE A 26 2.13 25.38 7.80
C ILE A 26 2.66 24.41 6.72
N THR A 27 3.94 24.53 6.38
CA THR A 27 4.57 23.70 5.35
C THR A 27 4.56 22.22 5.76
N ALA A 28 4.94 21.90 7.00
CA ALA A 28 4.91 20.54 7.52
C ALA A 28 3.49 19.97 7.59
N GLY A 29 2.49 20.79 7.97
CA GLY A 29 1.08 20.38 7.97
C GLY A 29 0.57 20.07 6.57
N LEU A 30 0.86 20.93 5.59
CA LEU A 30 0.47 20.70 4.19
C LEU A 30 1.18 19.49 3.59
N PHE A 31 2.50 19.38 3.81
CA PHE A 31 3.24 18.19 3.40
C PHE A 31 2.70 16.93 4.06
N TYR A 32 2.32 16.97 5.34
CA TYR A 32 1.74 15.82 6.03
C TYR A 32 0.42 15.38 5.38
N VAL A 33 -0.49 16.30 5.05
CA VAL A 33 -1.75 15.96 4.38
C VAL A 33 -1.48 15.38 2.99
N ILE A 34 -0.64 16.02 2.19
CA ILE A 34 -0.29 15.57 0.85
C ILE A 34 0.38 14.19 0.90
N PHE A 35 1.35 13.98 1.78
CA PHE A 35 1.99 12.68 1.97
C PHE A 35 0.97 11.65 2.48
N LYS A 36 0.08 12.00 3.41
CA LYS A 36 -0.96 11.08 3.89
C LYS A 36 -1.89 10.68 2.75
N GLU A 37 -2.33 11.60 1.90
CA GLU A 37 -3.17 11.27 0.74
C GLU A 37 -2.39 10.43 -0.30
N LEU A 38 -1.19 10.87 -0.69
CA LEU A 38 -0.33 10.15 -1.66
C LEU A 38 0.10 8.77 -1.17
N PHE A 39 0.32 8.57 0.12
CA PHE A 39 0.72 7.28 0.70
C PHE A 39 -0.44 6.47 1.27
N SER A 40 -1.63 7.07 1.44
CA SER A 40 -2.91 6.35 1.59
C SER A 40 -3.38 5.79 0.25
N SER A 41 -2.86 6.31 -0.87
CA SER A 41 -2.90 5.57 -2.13
C SER A 41 -2.13 4.27 -1.92
N SER A 42 -2.91 3.22 -1.80
CA SER A 42 -2.54 1.83 -1.68
C SER A 42 -1.71 1.46 -2.89
N SER A 43 -0.44 1.86 -2.89
CA SER A 43 0.40 1.74 -4.07
C SER A 43 0.37 0.29 -4.54
N PRO A 44 0.06 0.02 -5.82
CA PRO A 44 -0.03 -1.34 -6.36
C PRO A 44 1.19 -2.20 -6.00
N SER A 45 2.38 -1.58 -5.91
CA SER A 45 3.62 -2.23 -5.50
C SER A 45 3.62 -2.68 -4.02
N LYS A 46 3.07 -1.87 -3.12
CA LYS A 46 2.91 -2.24 -1.69
C LYS A 46 1.89 -3.37 -1.54
N ILE A 47 0.75 -3.27 -2.24
CA ILE A 47 -0.28 -4.32 -2.26
C ILE A 47 0.32 -5.62 -2.76
N TYR A 48 1.05 -5.58 -3.89
CA TYR A 48 1.78 -6.72 -4.43
C TYR A 48 2.72 -7.36 -3.41
N GLY A 49 3.57 -6.55 -2.76
CA GLY A 49 4.53 -7.04 -1.76
C GLY A 49 3.84 -7.80 -0.63
N LYS A 50 2.81 -7.18 -0.03
CA LYS A 50 2.03 -7.81 1.05
C LYS A 50 1.25 -9.05 0.58
N ALA A 51 0.65 -9.00 -0.60
CA ALA A 51 -0.11 -10.13 -1.14
C ALA A 51 0.80 -11.32 -1.49
N LEU A 52 1.98 -11.08 -2.05
CA LEU A 52 2.98 -12.11 -2.33
C LEU A 52 3.49 -12.75 -1.04
N GLU A 53 3.71 -11.95 0.01
CA GLU A 53 4.08 -12.46 1.32
C GLU A 53 2.98 -13.36 1.91
N LYS A 54 1.72 -12.95 1.84
CA LYS A 54 0.57 -13.79 2.22
C LYS A 54 0.50 -15.08 1.41
N CYS A 55 0.79 -15.05 0.11
CA CYS A 55 0.87 -16.25 -0.71
C CYS A 55 1.99 -17.19 -0.22
N ARG A 56 3.16 -16.65 0.13
CA ARG A 56 4.32 -17.42 0.59
C ARG A 56 4.11 -18.09 1.94
N THR A 57 3.26 -17.54 2.80
CA THR A 57 2.98 -18.09 4.13
C THR A 57 1.73 -18.98 4.16
N HIS A 58 0.92 -19.00 3.10
CA HIS A 58 -0.32 -19.75 3.06
C HIS A 58 -0.08 -21.27 2.89
N PRO A 59 -0.56 -22.14 3.81
CA PRO A 59 -0.27 -23.58 3.79
C PRO A 59 -0.61 -24.28 2.47
N GLU A 60 -1.76 -23.95 1.86
CA GLU A 60 -2.16 -24.57 0.59
C GLU A 60 -1.30 -24.14 -0.61
N VAL A 61 -0.79 -22.90 -0.58
CA VAL A 61 0.10 -22.38 -1.62
C VAL A 61 1.46 -23.06 -1.47
N ILE A 62 2.00 -23.12 -0.25
CA ILE A 62 3.25 -23.84 0.04
C ILE A 62 3.15 -25.30 -0.37
N SER A 63 2.05 -25.97 -0.01
CA SER A 63 1.79 -27.37 -0.36
C SER A 63 1.80 -27.62 -1.87
N PHE A 64 1.24 -26.70 -2.66
CA PHE A 64 1.15 -26.86 -4.11
C PHE A 64 2.41 -26.43 -4.87
N PHE A 65 2.95 -25.26 -4.55
CA PHE A 65 4.04 -24.62 -5.29
C PHE A 65 5.42 -25.01 -4.77
N SER A 66 5.52 -25.44 -3.51
CA SER A 66 6.78 -25.67 -2.79
C SER A 66 7.64 -24.40 -2.66
N GLU A 67 8.51 -24.35 -1.65
CA GLU A 67 9.42 -23.21 -1.47
C GLU A 67 10.69 -23.36 -2.33
N PRO A 68 11.17 -22.29 -2.99
CA PRO A 68 10.67 -20.91 -2.94
C PRO A 68 9.56 -20.62 -3.97
N VAL A 69 8.59 -19.77 -3.57
CA VAL A 69 7.58 -19.19 -4.47
C VAL A 69 8.06 -17.84 -5.00
N LYS A 70 8.30 -17.78 -6.31
CA LYS A 70 8.67 -16.56 -7.03
C LYS A 70 7.40 -15.82 -7.46
N GLY A 71 7.41 -14.50 -7.40
CA GLY A 71 6.37 -13.65 -7.95
C GLY A 71 6.93 -12.82 -9.11
N TYR A 72 6.19 -12.70 -10.20
CA TYR A 72 6.52 -11.88 -11.36
C TYR A 72 5.25 -11.44 -12.07
N GLY A 73 5.33 -10.49 -13.00
CA GLY A 73 4.21 -10.21 -13.89
C GLY A 73 3.98 -8.76 -14.24
N GLU A 74 2.94 -8.56 -15.04
CA GLU A 74 2.38 -7.25 -15.32
C GLU A 74 1.90 -6.65 -14.01
N MET A 75 2.75 -5.82 -13.39
CA MET A 75 2.21 -4.55 -12.95
C MET A 75 1.53 -3.97 -14.17
N THR A 76 0.21 -4.10 -14.27
CA THR A 76 -0.56 -3.04 -14.92
C THR A 76 0.06 -1.78 -14.34
N ARG A 77 0.75 -0.99 -15.18
CA ARG A 77 1.79 -0.03 -14.72
C ARG A 77 1.28 0.94 -13.65
N ARG A 78 -0.05 1.01 -13.50
CA ARG A 78 -0.81 1.32 -12.29
C ARG A 78 -1.84 0.21 -12.11
N GLY A 79 -1.94 -0.42 -10.94
CA GLY A 79 -3.09 -1.26 -10.58
C GLY A 79 -4.40 -0.54 -10.89
N ILE A 80 -5.47 -1.28 -11.12
CA ILE A 80 -6.73 -0.68 -11.56
C ILE A 80 -7.44 -0.14 -10.33
N GLU A 81 -7.51 1.18 -10.23
CA GLU A 81 -8.26 1.90 -9.21
C GLU A 81 -9.66 2.25 -9.74
N TYR A 82 -10.70 2.00 -8.95
CA TYR A 82 -12.08 2.39 -9.27
C TYR A 82 -12.88 2.61 -7.99
N VAL A 83 -13.99 3.35 -8.11
CA VAL A 83 -14.90 3.60 -6.99
C VAL A 83 -16.06 2.63 -7.06
N LYS A 84 -16.37 1.98 -5.94
CA LYS A 84 -17.54 1.12 -5.78
C LYS A 84 -18.17 1.42 -4.41
N ASP A 85 -19.49 1.64 -4.40
CA ASP A 85 -20.26 1.94 -3.18
C ASP A 85 -19.69 3.12 -2.36
N GLY A 86 -19.11 4.11 -3.06
CA GLY A 86 -18.49 5.30 -2.47
C GLY A 86 -17.09 5.08 -1.89
N LEU A 87 -16.52 3.89 -2.04
CA LEU A 87 -15.20 3.52 -1.54
C LEU A 87 -14.27 3.21 -2.71
N ASN A 88 -12.99 3.56 -2.57
CA ASN A 88 -11.99 3.22 -3.58
C ASN A 88 -11.59 1.76 -3.45
N HIS A 89 -11.49 1.09 -4.58
CA HIS A 89 -10.99 -0.26 -4.72
C HIS A 89 -9.78 -0.26 -5.63
N THR A 90 -8.76 -1.04 -5.27
CA THR A 90 -7.57 -1.23 -6.09
C THR A 90 -7.39 -2.69 -6.39
N ARG A 91 -7.34 -3.03 -7.69
CA ARG A 91 -7.09 -4.38 -8.18
C ARG A 91 -5.66 -4.54 -8.68
N VAL A 92 -5.02 -5.61 -8.23
CA VAL A 92 -3.68 -6.01 -8.65
C VAL A 92 -3.73 -7.46 -9.13
N LYS A 93 -3.10 -7.71 -10.26
CA LYS A 93 -2.91 -9.05 -10.82
C LYS A 93 -1.41 -9.29 -10.98
N PHE A 94 -0.94 -10.45 -10.56
CA PHE A 94 0.44 -10.88 -10.79
C PHE A 94 0.51 -12.39 -10.92
N TYR A 95 1.66 -12.92 -11.30
CA TYR A 95 1.89 -14.35 -11.47
C TYR A 95 2.85 -14.86 -10.39
N ILE A 96 2.66 -16.11 -10.00
CA ILE A 96 3.57 -16.82 -9.11
C ILE A 96 4.02 -18.13 -9.74
N GLU A 97 5.24 -18.53 -9.40
CA GLU A 97 5.84 -19.78 -9.84
C GLU A 97 6.47 -20.49 -8.67
N GLY A 98 6.19 -21.79 -8.60
CA GLY A 98 6.75 -22.69 -7.62
C GLY A 98 8.15 -23.17 -8.00
N SER A 99 8.72 -24.02 -7.17
CA SER A 99 10.09 -24.52 -7.40
C SER A 99 10.15 -25.59 -8.49
N LYS A 100 9.03 -26.29 -8.72
CA LYS A 100 8.94 -27.34 -9.74
C LYS A 100 8.53 -26.76 -11.08
N PRO A 101 9.14 -27.20 -12.19
CA PRO A 101 8.75 -26.77 -13.53
C PRO A 101 7.27 -26.99 -13.79
N GLY A 102 6.63 -26.01 -14.41
CA GLY A 102 5.23 -26.08 -14.77
C GLY A 102 4.26 -25.89 -13.61
N LYS A 103 4.70 -25.47 -12.42
CA LYS A 103 3.85 -25.03 -11.30
C LYS A 103 3.72 -23.51 -11.32
N GLN A 104 2.73 -23.01 -12.06
CA GLN A 104 2.47 -21.59 -12.23
C GLN A 104 1.03 -21.27 -11.84
N GLY A 105 0.82 -20.04 -11.40
CA GLY A 105 -0.50 -19.55 -11.06
C GLY A 105 -0.59 -18.05 -11.18
N THR A 106 -1.81 -17.58 -11.36
CA THR A 106 -2.15 -16.17 -11.38
C THR A 106 -2.76 -15.78 -10.03
N VAL A 107 -2.25 -14.74 -9.41
CA VAL A 107 -2.78 -14.17 -8.17
C VAL A 107 -3.66 -12.98 -8.51
N HIS A 108 -4.89 -13.01 -7.99
CA HIS A 108 -5.85 -11.92 -8.07
C HIS A 108 -6.02 -11.30 -6.69
N VAL A 109 -5.84 -9.99 -6.63
CA VAL A 109 -5.93 -9.22 -5.40
C VAL A 109 -6.86 -8.04 -5.62
N GLU A 110 -7.75 -7.83 -4.67
CA GLU A 110 -8.52 -6.60 -4.55
C GLU A 110 -8.38 -6.08 -3.13
N VAL A 111 -8.14 -4.78 -3.00
CA VAL A 111 -8.18 -4.07 -1.72
C VAL A 111 -9.24 -2.98 -1.79
N LYS A 112 -9.78 -2.63 -0.62
CA LYS A 112 -10.78 -1.58 -0.42
C LYS A 112 -10.22 -0.57 0.57
N ASP A 113 -10.32 0.71 0.27
CA ASP A 113 -9.91 1.76 1.19
C ASP A 113 -10.84 1.78 2.42
N ASN A 114 -10.24 1.80 3.61
CA ASN A 114 -10.96 1.94 4.86
C ASN A 114 -10.93 3.42 5.30
N PRO A 115 -12.09 4.12 5.27
CA PRO A 115 -12.16 5.53 5.60
C PRO A 115 -11.93 5.83 7.10
N LYS A 116 -12.00 4.81 7.98
CA LYS A 116 -11.85 4.99 9.43
C LYS A 116 -10.39 5.13 9.87
N ASN A 117 -9.49 4.36 9.25
CA ASN A 117 -8.06 4.34 9.58
C ASN A 117 -7.18 4.97 8.49
N GLY A 118 -7.71 5.18 7.28
CA GLY A 118 -6.95 5.68 6.12
C GLY A 118 -5.97 4.66 5.54
N GLU A 119 -6.15 3.38 5.87
CA GLU A 119 -5.43 2.25 5.28
C GLU A 119 -6.34 1.49 4.31
N TYR A 120 -5.77 0.53 3.58
CA TYR A 120 -6.55 -0.41 2.79
C TYR A 120 -6.70 -1.75 3.49
N GLU A 121 -7.81 -2.41 3.21
CA GLU A 121 -8.11 -3.77 3.65
C GLU A 121 -8.18 -4.70 2.45
N PHE A 122 -7.68 -5.93 2.62
CA PHE A 122 -7.79 -6.94 1.57
C PHE A 122 -9.24 -7.38 1.44
N TRP A 123 -9.84 -7.10 0.29
CA TRP A 123 -11.18 -7.55 -0.04
C TRP A 123 -11.16 -9.04 -0.40
N TYR A 124 -10.22 -9.43 -1.26
CA TYR A 124 -9.87 -10.83 -1.49
C TYR A 124 -8.43 -10.99 -1.97
N ILE A 125 -7.89 -12.19 -1.76
CA ILE A 125 -6.67 -12.70 -2.35
C ILE A 125 -6.93 -14.16 -2.72
N PHE A 126 -6.77 -14.51 -4.00
CA PHE A 126 -6.80 -15.90 -4.42
C PHE A 126 -5.79 -16.18 -5.52
N VAL A 127 -5.37 -17.43 -5.61
CA VAL A 127 -4.45 -17.93 -6.62
C VAL A 127 -5.21 -18.89 -7.54
N GLU A 128 -5.29 -18.55 -8.81
CA GLU A 128 -5.71 -19.48 -9.86
C GLU A 128 -4.50 -20.29 -10.32
N VAL A 129 -4.53 -21.59 -10.05
CA VAL A 129 -3.50 -22.52 -10.49
C VAL A 129 -3.72 -22.86 -11.97
N GLU A 130 -2.74 -22.57 -12.81
CA GLU A 130 -2.81 -22.80 -14.25
C GLU A 130 -2.52 -24.27 -14.61
N SER A 131 -1.69 -24.92 -13.80
CA SER A 131 -1.25 -26.30 -13.97
C SER A 131 -2.34 -27.30 -13.62
N TYR A 132 -2.39 -28.44 -14.32
CA TYR A 132 -3.38 -29.48 -14.03
C TYR A 132 -3.12 -30.17 -12.66
N PRO A 133 -4.16 -30.45 -11.85
CA PRO A 133 -5.54 -30.00 -12.04
C PRO A 133 -5.71 -28.50 -11.71
N ARG A 134 -6.43 -27.79 -12.58
CA ARG A 134 -6.76 -26.37 -12.36
C ARG A 134 -7.61 -26.25 -11.09
N ARG A 135 -7.18 -25.39 -10.18
CA ARG A 135 -7.90 -25.10 -8.94
C ARG A 135 -7.65 -23.68 -8.49
N THR A 136 -8.57 -23.13 -7.72
CA THR A 136 -8.39 -21.84 -7.06
C THR A 136 -8.06 -22.08 -5.59
N ILE A 137 -6.99 -21.45 -5.12
CA ILE A 137 -6.60 -21.44 -3.70
C ILE A 137 -7.02 -20.08 -3.14
N ILE A 138 -7.94 -20.08 -2.20
CA ILE A 138 -8.41 -18.86 -1.53
C ILE A 138 -7.48 -18.60 -0.34
N ILE A 139 -6.83 -17.43 -0.34
CA ILE A 139 -5.95 -17.01 0.77
C ILE A 139 -6.73 -16.13 1.73
N GLU A 140 -7.52 -15.21 1.20
CA GLU A 140 -8.36 -14.30 1.96
C GLU A 140 -9.60 -13.96 1.15
N ASP A 141 -10.77 -14.00 1.78
CA ASP A 141 -12.04 -13.67 1.14
C ASP A 141 -12.97 -12.99 2.15
N ASN A 142 -12.95 -11.66 2.13
CA ASN A 142 -13.76 -10.81 3.01
C ASN A 142 -15.01 -10.29 2.31
N ARG A 143 -15.38 -10.85 1.15
CA ARG A 143 -16.54 -10.40 0.36
C ARG A 143 -17.87 -10.53 1.12
N PHE A 144 -17.92 -11.36 2.16
CA PHE A 144 -19.12 -11.62 2.96
C PHE A 144 -19.33 -10.64 4.12
N GLN A 145 -18.39 -9.73 4.40
CA GLN A 145 -18.53 -8.81 5.54
C GLN A 145 -19.49 -7.63 5.28
N ASP A 146 -19.95 -7.44 4.03
CA ASP A 146 -20.91 -6.38 3.63
C ASP A 146 -22.36 -6.91 3.44
N ASN A 147 -22.70 -8.09 3.97
CA ASN A 147 -24.02 -8.73 3.78
C ASN A 147 -24.85 -8.80 5.06
#